data_AF-A0A954D5L8-F1
#
_entry.id   AF-A0A954D5L8-F1
#
_cell.length_a   1.000
_cell.length_b   1.000
_cell.length_c   1.000
_cell.angle_alpha   90.00
_cell.angle_beta   90.00
_cell.angle_gamma   90.00
#
_symmetry.space_group_name_H-M   'P 1'
#
loop_
_entity.id
_entity.type
_entity.pdbx_description
1 polymer ?
#
loop_
_entity_poly.entity_id
_entity_poly.type
_entity_poly.pdbx_seq_one_letter_code
_entity_poly.pdbx_strand_id
1 'polypeptide(L)'
;MSRRWYAWFVFGSLSLAVSTAQAATSVEDLVCSFDCSSSIVSLTWTNTDAYTSIDILRDGNPVATLAGIESSFQELASANPAGYSVIPSCGVVVAPPVDCEVTIAAIDGVSCHRDCSTGAVEISWTNGGSYDAIEIYEDLILIATVPGSQTTFATVATTVTDPSLYEIRPICGALSTASIAGCAFGSLPLPYPDHLILDLEGPGGTIDSVGTLEGALTMLGESFATVRSLSELPCDAGRPLTPGGGKIVWSMTGTFPDNTPMNPELGQFLVDQITNAGGVYHEGNDTWGFDPPTVFADFDGVGVATDGDDSLTEVVGADLLAVIVSPYTQDQPGNDSNDRLTLSTTDL
;
A
#
# COMPACT_ATOMS: atom_id res chain seq x y z
N MET A 1 -6.39 59.24 85.14
CA MET A 1 -5.57 58.96 83.94
C MET A 1 -5.92 57.58 83.42
N SER A 2 -6.25 57.51 82.13
CA SER A 2 -6.97 56.44 81.43
C SER A 2 -6.17 55.11 81.33
N ARG A 3 -6.81 53.99 81.68
CA ARG A 3 -6.36 52.64 81.29
C ARG A 3 -7.08 52.27 79.99
N ARG A 4 -6.31 52.03 78.92
CA ARG A 4 -6.83 51.57 77.62
C ARG A 4 -6.90 50.05 77.63
N TRP A 5 -8.05 49.51 77.24
CA TRP A 5 -8.21 48.11 76.86
C TRP A 5 -8.08 48.00 75.33
N TYR A 6 -7.35 47.01 74.85
CA TYR A 6 -7.29 46.66 73.43
C TYR A 6 -8.13 45.41 73.21
N ALA A 7 -9.22 45.54 72.45
CA ALA A 7 -9.98 44.41 71.95
C ALA A 7 -9.49 44.06 70.55
N TRP A 8 -9.05 42.82 70.36
CA TRP A 8 -8.75 42.27 69.04
C TRP A 8 -10.05 41.67 68.49
N PHE A 9 -10.54 42.19 67.36
CA PHE A 9 -11.57 41.52 66.57
C PHE A 9 -10.86 40.62 65.55
N VAL A 10 -10.99 39.31 65.71
CA VAL A 10 -10.64 38.35 64.67
C VAL A 10 -11.82 38.33 63.69
N PHE A 11 -11.66 38.98 62.54
CA PHE A 11 -12.55 38.75 61.41
C PHE A 11 -12.19 37.39 60.81
N GLY A 12 -12.91 36.35 61.21
CA GLY A 12 -12.87 35.08 60.50
C GLY A 12 -13.47 35.29 59.11
N SER A 13 -12.63 35.36 58.08
CA SER A 13 -13.10 35.27 56.71
C SER A 13 -13.66 33.87 56.49
N LEU A 14 -14.98 33.75 56.35
CA LEU A 14 -15.57 32.58 55.72
C LEU A 14 -15.10 32.60 54.27
N SER A 15 -14.05 31.83 53.96
CA SER A 15 -13.74 31.50 52.58
C SER A 15 -14.79 30.50 52.13
N LEU A 16 -15.78 30.96 51.36
CA LEU A 16 -16.56 30.05 50.53
C LEU A 16 -15.56 29.45 49.53
N ALA A 17 -15.10 28.24 49.80
CA ALA A 17 -14.47 27.43 48.77
C ALA A 17 -15.58 27.08 47.77
N VAL A 18 -15.67 27.86 46.70
CA VAL A 18 -16.34 27.39 45.49
C VAL A 18 -15.46 26.24 45.00
N SER A 19 -15.85 25.01 45.37
CA SER A 19 -15.39 23.83 44.65
C SER A 19 -15.91 24.00 43.22
N THR A 20 -15.04 24.33 42.29
CA THR A 20 -15.36 24.16 40.89
C THR A 20 -15.58 22.66 40.72
N ALA A 21 -16.83 22.23 40.50
CA ALA A 21 -17.11 20.87 40.11
C ALA A 21 -16.26 20.58 38.87
N GLN A 22 -15.24 19.74 39.04
CA GLN A 22 -14.42 19.29 37.92
C GLN A 22 -15.35 18.53 36.99
N ALA A 23 -15.44 18.97 35.74
CA ALA A 23 -16.19 18.25 34.73
C ALA A 23 -15.53 16.86 34.57
N ALA A 24 -16.35 15.80 34.54
CA ALA A 24 -15.85 14.48 34.19
C ALA A 24 -15.30 14.54 32.76
N THR A 25 -14.09 14.02 32.55
CA THR A 25 -13.56 13.83 31.20
C THR A 25 -14.32 12.70 30.52
N SER A 26 -14.40 12.75 29.19
CA SER A 26 -15.04 11.67 28.44
C SER A 26 -14.04 10.55 28.12
N VAL A 27 -14.54 9.46 27.55
CA VAL A 27 -13.68 8.42 26.99
C VAL A 27 -12.88 8.95 25.78
N GLU A 28 -11.81 8.26 25.41
CA GLU A 28 -11.04 8.55 24.20
C GLU A 28 -10.99 7.29 23.32
N ASP A 29 -10.50 7.44 22.08
CA ASP A 29 -10.28 6.34 21.14
C ASP A 29 -11.51 5.43 20.91
N LEU A 30 -12.72 6.01 20.90
CA LEU A 30 -13.94 5.24 20.63
C LEU A 30 -13.92 4.71 19.18
N VAL A 31 -13.97 3.40 19.04
CA VAL A 31 -14.09 2.69 17.77
C VAL A 31 -15.34 1.82 17.78
N CYS A 32 -16.07 1.83 16.66
CA CYS A 32 -17.33 1.12 16.49
C CYS A 32 -17.30 0.31 15.20
N SER A 33 -17.35 -1.00 15.35
CA SER A 33 -17.22 -1.95 14.25
C SER A 33 -18.37 -2.96 14.21
N PHE A 34 -18.63 -3.51 13.03
CA PHE A 34 -19.62 -4.56 12.81
C PHE A 34 -18.97 -5.80 12.18
N ASP A 35 -19.27 -6.97 12.74
CA ASP A 35 -18.90 -8.27 12.16
C ASP A 35 -20.12 -8.93 11.51
N CYS A 36 -20.07 -9.07 10.20
CA CYS A 36 -21.16 -9.61 9.39
C CYS A 36 -21.48 -11.07 9.71
N SER A 37 -20.47 -11.85 10.08
CA SER A 37 -20.64 -13.29 10.33
C SER A 37 -21.46 -13.56 11.59
N SER A 38 -21.28 -12.72 12.61
CA SER A 38 -21.92 -12.85 13.91
C SER A 38 -23.08 -11.86 14.11
N SER A 39 -23.22 -10.87 13.24
CA SER A 39 -24.15 -9.74 13.38
C SER A 39 -23.94 -8.96 14.69
N ILE A 40 -22.68 -8.86 15.13
CA ILE A 40 -22.30 -8.18 16.37
C ILE A 40 -21.74 -6.79 16.05
N VAL A 41 -22.29 -5.77 16.72
CA VAL A 41 -21.64 -4.46 16.86
C VAL A 41 -20.70 -4.52 18.06
N SER A 42 -19.46 -4.07 17.89
CA SER A 42 -18.46 -3.93 18.95
C SER A 42 -18.06 -2.47 19.11
N LEU A 43 -18.12 -1.97 20.35
CA LEU A 43 -17.60 -0.67 20.77
C LEU A 43 -16.38 -0.91 21.65
N THR A 44 -15.30 -0.17 21.42
CA THR A 44 -14.11 -0.16 22.28
C THR A 44 -13.63 1.26 22.51
N TRP A 45 -13.17 1.58 23.73
CA TRP A 45 -12.72 2.92 24.10
C TRP A 45 -11.69 2.90 25.22
N THR A 46 -11.03 4.03 25.44
CA THR A 46 -10.09 4.27 26.54
C THR A 46 -10.77 5.11 27.65
N ASN A 47 -10.77 4.60 28.89
CA ASN A 47 -11.24 5.37 30.04
C ASN A 47 -10.15 6.36 30.49
N THR A 48 -10.47 7.65 30.56
CA THR A 48 -9.52 8.72 30.96
C THR A 48 -9.65 9.12 32.43
N ASP A 49 -10.68 8.63 33.13
CA ASP A 49 -10.94 8.88 34.55
C ASP A 49 -11.61 7.65 35.20
N ALA A 50 -11.79 7.69 36.52
CA ALA A 50 -12.51 6.70 37.30
C ALA A 50 -14.03 6.98 37.28
N TYR A 51 -14.73 6.35 36.35
CA TYR A 51 -16.17 6.49 36.22
C TYR A 51 -16.94 5.60 37.21
N THR A 52 -18.17 6.00 37.55
CA THR A 52 -19.12 5.16 38.29
C THR A 52 -19.98 4.31 37.36
N SER A 53 -20.37 4.87 36.22
CA SER A 53 -21.20 4.21 35.21
C SER A 53 -20.89 4.77 33.82
N ILE A 54 -21.20 3.99 32.81
CA ILE A 54 -21.09 4.37 31.40
C ILE A 54 -22.41 4.02 30.72
N ASP A 55 -23.08 5.03 30.16
CA ASP A 55 -24.29 4.81 29.36
C ASP A 55 -23.93 4.67 27.88
N ILE A 56 -24.55 3.70 27.22
CA ILE A 56 -24.43 3.46 25.79
C ILE A 56 -25.75 3.81 25.15
N LEU A 57 -25.72 4.74 24.18
CA LEU A 57 -26.87 5.11 23.38
C LEU A 57 -26.66 4.65 21.93
N ARG A 58 -27.73 4.22 21.28
CA ARG A 58 -27.82 3.97 19.84
C ARG A 58 -28.87 4.88 19.24
N ASP A 59 -28.48 5.71 18.28
CA ASP A 59 -29.32 6.73 17.66
C ASP A 59 -30.06 7.60 18.70
N GLY A 60 -29.35 7.97 19.76
CA GLY A 60 -29.87 8.76 20.88
C GLY A 60 -30.77 8.00 21.88
N ASN A 61 -31.02 6.71 21.69
CA ASN A 61 -31.81 5.88 22.62
C ASN A 61 -30.89 5.03 23.49
N PRO A 62 -31.10 4.96 24.83
CA PRO A 62 -30.27 4.15 25.70
C PRO A 62 -30.45 2.65 25.41
N VAL A 63 -29.33 1.94 25.22
CA VAL A 63 -29.31 0.49 24.98
C VAL A 63 -28.65 -0.29 26.13
N ALA A 64 -27.73 0.34 26.87
CA ALA A 64 -27.10 -0.26 28.04
C ALA A 64 -26.60 0.78 29.04
N THR A 65 -26.49 0.37 30.31
CA THR A 65 -25.74 1.07 31.35
C THR A 65 -24.73 0.08 31.94
N LEU A 66 -23.46 0.43 31.87
CA LEU A 66 -22.32 -0.42 32.24
C LEU A 66 -21.67 0.08 33.53
N ALA A 67 -20.86 -0.79 34.15
CA ALA A 67 -19.99 -0.38 35.23
C ALA A 67 -18.93 0.61 34.72
N GLY A 68 -18.52 1.58 35.54
CA GLY A 68 -17.57 2.61 35.12
C GLY A 68 -16.14 2.12 34.80
N ILE A 69 -15.84 0.84 35.04
CA ILE A 69 -14.56 0.23 34.66
C ILE A 69 -14.59 -0.39 33.26
N GLU A 70 -15.76 -0.55 32.65
CA GLU A 70 -15.87 -1.18 31.33
C GLU A 70 -15.20 -0.30 30.27
N SER A 71 -14.57 -0.96 29.31
CA SER A 71 -13.89 -0.32 28.17
C SER A 71 -14.37 -0.88 26.83
N SER A 72 -15.45 -1.67 26.85
CA SER A 72 -16.03 -2.30 25.67
C SER A 72 -17.49 -2.62 25.85
N PHE A 73 -18.22 -2.68 24.75
CA PHE A 73 -19.61 -3.13 24.69
C PHE A 73 -19.85 -3.92 23.40
N GLN A 74 -20.70 -4.94 23.49
CA GLN A 74 -21.15 -5.68 22.31
C GLN A 74 -22.65 -5.89 22.36
N GLU A 75 -23.28 -5.81 21.20
CA GLU A 75 -24.68 -6.23 21.03
C GLU A 75 -24.93 -6.90 19.69
N LEU A 76 -25.96 -7.75 19.67
CA LEU A 76 -26.50 -8.29 18.43
C LEU A 76 -27.35 -7.20 17.76
N ALA A 77 -26.99 -6.82 16.54
CA ALA A 77 -27.70 -5.80 15.77
C ALA A 77 -27.75 -6.16 14.28
N SER A 78 -28.63 -5.49 13.54
CA SER A 78 -28.63 -5.57 12.08
C SER A 78 -27.50 -4.73 11.48
N ALA A 79 -27.00 -5.14 10.31
CA ALA A 79 -26.00 -4.41 9.53
C ALA A 79 -26.59 -3.15 8.85
N ASN A 80 -27.13 -2.23 9.65
CA ASN A 80 -27.63 -0.93 9.23
C ASN A 80 -26.74 0.18 9.81
N PRO A 81 -26.53 1.29 9.09
CA PRO A 81 -25.88 2.47 9.65
C PRO A 81 -26.57 2.89 10.95
N ALA A 82 -25.79 3.05 12.01
CA ALA A 82 -26.25 3.47 13.32
C ALA A 82 -25.14 4.27 14.01
N GLY A 83 -25.52 5.36 14.65
CA GLY A 83 -24.62 6.15 15.49
C GLY A 83 -24.67 5.65 16.93
N TYR A 84 -23.52 5.50 17.57
CA TYR A 84 -23.43 5.17 18.99
C TYR A 84 -22.78 6.31 19.76
N SER A 85 -23.25 6.50 20.99
CA SER A 85 -22.65 7.44 21.95
C SER A 85 -22.24 6.70 23.21
N VAL A 86 -21.03 6.94 23.69
CA VAL A 86 -20.53 6.50 24.99
C VAL A 86 -20.49 7.69 25.94
N ILE A 87 -21.22 7.58 27.05
CA ILE A 87 -21.41 8.69 28.00
C ILE A 87 -21.00 8.24 29.41
N PRO A 88 -19.74 8.50 29.83
CA PRO A 88 -19.32 8.18 31.17
C PRO A 88 -19.88 9.17 32.20
N SER A 89 -20.03 8.72 33.44
CA SER A 89 -20.48 9.55 34.56
C SER A 89 -19.66 9.28 35.83
N CYS A 90 -19.36 10.33 36.59
CA CYS A 90 -18.72 10.30 37.91
C CYS A 90 -19.76 10.67 38.99
N GLY A 91 -20.48 9.68 39.50
CA GLY A 91 -21.59 9.87 40.43
C GLY A 91 -22.77 10.56 39.75
N VAL A 92 -22.97 11.85 40.03
CA VAL A 92 -24.04 12.67 39.43
C VAL A 92 -23.54 13.57 38.30
N VAL A 93 -22.24 13.61 38.07
CA VAL A 93 -21.62 14.42 37.02
C VAL A 93 -21.52 13.59 35.75
N VAL A 94 -22.20 14.02 34.69
CA VAL A 94 -22.20 13.36 33.38
C VAL A 94 -21.16 14.03 32.49
N ALA A 95 -20.30 13.25 31.85
CA ALA A 95 -19.33 13.75 30.88
C ALA A 95 -20.02 14.05 29.52
N PRO A 96 -19.40 14.86 28.64
CA PRO A 96 -19.86 14.98 27.26
C PRO A 96 -19.88 13.61 26.55
N PRO A 97 -20.87 13.32 25.68
CA PRO A 97 -20.89 12.10 24.88
C PRO A 97 -19.70 12.06 23.90
N VAL A 98 -19.20 10.86 23.64
CA VAL A 98 -18.30 10.58 22.51
C VAL A 98 -19.04 9.71 21.54
N ASP A 99 -19.14 10.18 20.30
CA ASP A 99 -19.93 9.55 19.24
C ASP A 99 -19.05 8.79 18.26
N CYS A 100 -19.61 7.74 17.66
CA CYS A 100 -19.01 7.00 16.55
C CYS A 100 -20.10 6.51 15.59
N GLU A 101 -19.72 6.31 14.34
CA GLU A 101 -20.53 5.61 13.33
C GLU A 101 -20.04 4.16 13.23
N VAL A 102 -20.97 3.22 13.12
CA VAL A 102 -20.60 1.81 12.89
C VAL A 102 -19.99 1.65 11.50
N THR A 103 -18.80 1.05 11.45
CA THR A 103 -18.10 0.70 10.21
C THR A 103 -17.86 -0.81 10.11
N ILE A 104 -17.57 -1.31 8.92
CA ILE A 104 -17.04 -2.66 8.73
C ILE A 104 -15.53 -2.59 8.48
N ALA A 105 -14.83 -3.69 8.74
CA ALA A 105 -13.41 -3.77 8.44
C ALA A 105 -13.15 -3.47 6.95
N ALA A 106 -12.07 -2.76 6.66
CA ALA A 106 -11.68 -2.45 5.30
C ALA A 106 -11.02 -3.68 4.63
N ILE A 107 -11.08 -3.72 3.30
CA ILE A 107 -10.16 -4.55 2.51
C ILE A 107 -8.78 -3.88 2.53
N ASP A 108 -7.71 -4.68 2.41
CA ASP A 108 -6.33 -4.18 2.33
C ASP A 108 -5.52 -5.02 1.34
N GLY A 109 -4.29 -4.60 1.04
CA GLY A 109 -3.35 -5.35 0.20
C GLY A 109 -3.88 -5.63 -1.21
N VAL A 110 -4.61 -4.67 -1.78
CA VAL A 110 -5.11 -4.82 -3.15
C VAL A 110 -3.94 -4.78 -4.12
N SER A 111 -3.85 -5.78 -4.98
CA SER A 111 -2.89 -5.85 -6.08
C SER A 111 -3.59 -6.33 -7.34
N CYS A 112 -3.09 -5.91 -8.50
CA CYS A 112 -3.62 -6.36 -9.77
C CYS A 112 -2.49 -6.70 -10.72
N HIS A 113 -2.78 -7.66 -11.58
CA HIS A 113 -1.97 -8.04 -12.70
C HIS A 113 -2.84 -8.02 -13.96
N ARG A 114 -2.31 -7.46 -15.04
CA ARG A 114 -2.95 -7.41 -16.33
C ARG A 114 -2.14 -8.23 -17.31
N ASP A 115 -2.81 -9.18 -17.96
CA ASP A 115 -2.27 -9.90 -19.10
C ASP A 115 -2.62 -9.12 -20.38
N CYS A 116 -1.63 -8.47 -20.98
CA CYS A 116 -1.85 -7.72 -22.22
C CYS A 116 -2.27 -8.61 -23.40
N SER A 117 -1.97 -9.91 -23.39
CA SER A 117 -2.29 -10.81 -24.50
C SER A 117 -3.78 -11.18 -24.55
N THR A 118 -4.43 -11.25 -23.39
CA THR A 118 -5.85 -11.58 -23.26
C THR A 118 -6.71 -10.38 -22.86
N GLY A 119 -6.10 -9.34 -22.28
CA GLY A 119 -6.79 -8.23 -21.63
C GLY A 119 -7.42 -8.59 -20.29
N ALA A 120 -7.17 -9.79 -19.77
CA ALA A 120 -7.65 -10.20 -18.47
C ALA A 120 -6.91 -9.44 -17.35
N VAL A 121 -7.65 -9.01 -16.35
CA VAL A 121 -7.13 -8.40 -15.13
C VAL A 121 -7.41 -9.35 -13.99
N GLU A 122 -6.34 -9.82 -13.35
CA GLU A 122 -6.38 -10.54 -12.09
C GLU A 122 -6.22 -9.54 -10.95
N ILE A 123 -7.08 -9.62 -9.95
CA ILE A 123 -7.12 -8.74 -8.80
C ILE A 123 -7.08 -9.63 -7.57
N SER A 124 -6.20 -9.32 -6.62
CA SER A 124 -6.12 -10.01 -5.33
C SER A 124 -6.11 -9.02 -4.19
N TRP A 125 -6.61 -9.45 -3.02
CA TRP A 125 -6.73 -8.60 -1.84
C TRP A 125 -6.80 -9.42 -0.56
N THR A 126 -6.68 -8.74 0.58
CA THR A 126 -6.87 -9.29 1.93
C THR A 126 -8.16 -8.75 2.55
N ASN A 127 -9.01 -9.65 3.05
CA ASN A 127 -10.21 -9.26 3.79
C ASN A 127 -9.83 -8.91 5.23
N GLY A 128 -10.07 -7.66 5.66
CA GLY A 128 -9.91 -7.25 7.07
C GLY A 128 -10.99 -7.79 8.01
N GLY A 129 -12.09 -8.35 7.48
CA GLY A 129 -13.18 -8.93 8.25
C GLY A 129 -14.07 -9.84 7.43
N SER A 130 -15.20 -10.24 8.00
CA SER A 130 -16.24 -11.00 7.30
C SER A 130 -17.18 -10.05 6.56
N TYR A 131 -17.60 -10.42 5.35
CA TYR A 131 -18.53 -9.66 4.52
C TYR A 131 -19.63 -10.57 3.97
N ASP A 132 -20.77 -10.00 3.57
CA ASP A 132 -21.80 -10.73 2.83
C ASP A 132 -21.38 -10.89 1.36
N ALA A 133 -20.86 -9.82 0.78
CA ALA A 133 -20.41 -9.75 -0.59
C ALA A 133 -19.26 -8.74 -0.74
N ILE A 134 -18.57 -8.82 -1.88
CA ILE A 134 -17.60 -7.82 -2.31
C ILE A 134 -18.00 -7.40 -3.72
N GLU A 135 -18.04 -6.10 -3.96
CA GLU A 135 -18.32 -5.52 -5.26
C GLU A 135 -17.02 -5.04 -5.91
N ILE A 136 -16.89 -5.30 -7.21
CA ILE A 136 -15.75 -4.90 -8.04
C ILE A 136 -16.25 -3.90 -9.07
N TYR A 137 -15.60 -2.75 -9.12
CA TYR A 137 -15.89 -1.66 -10.04
C TYR A 137 -14.74 -1.47 -11.02
N GLU A 138 -15.07 -1.15 -12.26
CA GLU A 138 -14.16 -0.63 -13.28
C GLU A 138 -14.68 0.75 -13.70
N ASP A 139 -13.89 1.80 -13.52
CA ASP A 139 -14.26 3.20 -13.82
C ASP A 139 -15.63 3.60 -13.24
N LEU A 140 -15.85 3.26 -11.97
CA LEU A 140 -17.09 3.48 -11.21
C LEU A 140 -18.32 2.66 -11.69
N ILE A 141 -18.14 1.74 -12.64
CA ILE A 141 -19.17 0.82 -13.11
C ILE A 141 -19.02 -0.53 -12.39
N LEU A 142 -20.07 -1.01 -11.75
CA LEU A 142 -20.08 -2.33 -11.11
C LEU A 142 -19.96 -3.43 -12.18
N ILE A 143 -18.86 -4.17 -12.17
CA ILE A 143 -18.61 -5.27 -13.12
C ILE A 143 -18.87 -6.65 -12.52
N ALA A 144 -18.76 -6.78 -11.19
CA ALA A 144 -19.01 -8.05 -10.52
C ALA A 144 -19.39 -7.86 -9.04
N THR A 145 -20.15 -8.84 -8.52
CA THR A 145 -20.37 -9.05 -7.09
C THR A 145 -19.96 -10.47 -6.77
N VAL A 146 -19.02 -10.64 -5.85
CA VAL A 146 -18.46 -11.92 -5.44
C VAL A 146 -18.80 -12.25 -3.98
N PRO A 147 -18.75 -13.53 -3.55
CA PRO A 147 -18.92 -13.90 -2.16
C PRO A 147 -17.97 -13.14 -1.22
N GLY A 148 -18.46 -12.74 -0.04
CA GLY A 148 -17.68 -11.93 0.91
C GLY A 148 -16.43 -12.60 1.48
N SER A 149 -16.26 -13.91 1.31
CA SER A 149 -15.04 -14.63 1.68
C SER A 149 -13.99 -14.71 0.56
N GLN A 150 -14.30 -14.20 -0.64
CA GLN A 150 -13.38 -14.25 -1.77
C GLN A 150 -12.23 -13.25 -1.56
N THR A 151 -11.04 -13.61 -2.07
CA THR A 151 -9.80 -12.81 -1.96
C THR A 151 -9.14 -12.57 -3.31
N THR A 152 -9.75 -13.05 -4.40
CA THR A 152 -9.23 -12.94 -5.76
C THR A 152 -10.38 -12.83 -6.76
N PHE A 153 -10.21 -12.05 -7.83
CA PHE A 153 -11.15 -11.95 -8.95
C PHE A 153 -10.38 -11.84 -10.26
N ALA A 154 -10.87 -12.44 -11.33
CA ALA A 154 -10.31 -12.28 -12.65
C ALA A 154 -11.41 -11.82 -13.62
N THR A 155 -11.12 -10.79 -14.41
CA THR A 155 -12.02 -10.40 -15.50
C THR A 155 -11.98 -11.46 -16.61
N VAL A 156 -13.04 -11.53 -17.40
CA VAL A 156 -13.02 -12.28 -18.66
C VAL A 156 -12.19 -11.48 -19.66
N ALA A 157 -11.41 -12.14 -20.52
CA ALA A 157 -10.70 -11.50 -21.63
C ALA A 157 -11.61 -10.54 -22.41
N THR A 158 -11.40 -9.24 -22.24
CA THR A 158 -12.14 -8.16 -22.92
C THR A 158 -11.19 -7.35 -23.80
N THR A 159 -11.75 -6.58 -24.73
CA THR A 159 -10.99 -5.51 -25.38
C THR A 159 -10.64 -4.47 -24.33
N VAL A 160 -9.36 -4.44 -23.96
CA VAL A 160 -8.79 -3.50 -22.99
C VAL A 160 -9.11 -2.07 -23.39
N THR A 161 -9.61 -1.27 -22.45
CA THR A 161 -9.70 0.18 -22.57
C THR A 161 -8.75 0.82 -21.57
N ASP A 162 -7.78 1.58 -22.09
CA ASP A 162 -6.86 2.39 -21.31
C ASP A 162 -7.25 3.88 -21.40
N PRO A 163 -7.16 4.64 -20.30
CA PRO A 163 -6.86 4.20 -18.93
C PRO A 163 -8.08 3.49 -18.29
N SER A 164 -7.83 2.67 -17.28
CA SER A 164 -8.89 2.04 -16.46
C SER A 164 -8.51 1.98 -14.98
N LEU A 165 -9.48 2.19 -14.09
CA LEU A 165 -9.33 2.14 -12.65
C LEU A 165 -10.22 1.05 -12.06
N TYR A 166 -9.61 0.11 -11.34
CA TYR A 166 -10.32 -0.93 -10.60
C TYR A 166 -10.46 -0.53 -9.13
N GLU A 167 -11.68 -0.64 -8.59
CA GLU A 167 -11.96 -0.41 -7.17
C GLU A 167 -12.71 -1.60 -6.57
N ILE A 168 -12.46 -1.86 -5.28
CA ILE A 168 -13.10 -2.95 -4.54
C ILE A 168 -13.85 -2.38 -3.34
N ARG A 169 -15.07 -2.89 -3.11
CA ARG A 169 -15.93 -2.45 -2.00
C ARG A 169 -16.51 -3.64 -1.23
N PRO A 170 -16.19 -3.83 0.06
CA PRO A 170 -16.85 -4.83 0.90
C PRO A 170 -18.26 -4.38 1.27
N ILE A 171 -19.20 -5.32 1.30
CA ILE A 171 -20.62 -5.12 1.63
C ILE A 171 -21.04 -6.00 2.80
N CYS A 172 -21.80 -5.41 3.72
CA CYS A 172 -22.40 -6.07 4.85
C CYS A 172 -23.81 -5.51 5.12
N GLY A 173 -24.85 -6.20 4.67
CA GLY A 173 -26.20 -5.66 4.63
C GLY A 173 -26.26 -4.28 3.96
N ALA A 174 -26.60 -3.24 4.72
CA ALA A 174 -26.63 -1.85 4.25
C ALA A 174 -25.35 -1.06 4.58
N LEU A 175 -24.38 -1.67 5.26
CA LEU A 175 -23.06 -1.08 5.53
C LEU A 175 -22.11 -1.39 4.38
N SER A 176 -21.30 -0.40 4.03
CA SER A 176 -20.16 -0.53 3.12
C SER A 176 -19.09 0.47 3.52
N THR A 177 -17.81 0.15 3.32
CA THR A 177 -16.77 1.18 3.34
C THR A 177 -16.76 1.93 2.02
N ALA A 178 -16.01 3.04 1.96
CA ALA A 178 -15.63 3.62 0.68
C ALA A 178 -14.91 2.56 -0.17
N SER A 179 -15.08 2.66 -1.49
CA SER A 179 -14.30 1.85 -2.43
C SER A 179 -12.82 2.10 -2.20
N ILE A 180 -12.02 1.05 -2.20
CA ILE A 180 -10.58 1.15 -2.18
C ILE A 180 -10.12 1.11 -3.64
N ALA A 181 -9.49 2.19 -4.08
CA ALA A 181 -8.81 2.22 -5.37
C ALA A 181 -7.72 1.13 -5.34
N GLY A 182 -7.90 0.11 -6.16
CA GLY A 182 -7.00 -1.02 -6.24
C GLY A 182 -5.84 -0.71 -7.17
N CYS A 183 -6.14 -0.55 -8.46
CA CYS A 183 -5.12 -0.43 -9.50
C CYS A 183 -5.58 0.46 -10.64
N ALA A 184 -4.68 1.31 -11.11
CA ALA A 184 -4.86 2.10 -12.31
C ALA A 184 -3.95 1.54 -13.41
N PHE A 185 -4.50 1.35 -14.59
CA PHE A 185 -3.77 0.90 -15.76
C PHE A 185 -3.75 1.98 -16.85
N GLY A 186 -2.68 2.01 -17.64
CA GLY A 186 -2.63 2.79 -18.86
C GLY A 186 -2.47 4.30 -18.67
N SER A 187 -1.91 4.76 -17.54
CA SER A 187 -1.84 6.18 -17.17
C SER A 187 -0.49 6.86 -17.47
N LEU A 188 0.30 6.34 -18.43
CA LEU A 188 1.49 7.07 -18.87
C LEU A 188 1.08 8.36 -19.61
N PRO A 189 1.60 9.53 -19.22
CA PRO A 189 1.27 10.79 -19.88
C PRO A 189 1.72 10.74 -21.35
N LEU A 190 0.84 11.18 -22.26
CA LEU A 190 1.17 11.38 -23.67
C LEU A 190 1.56 12.85 -23.94
N PRO A 191 2.65 13.12 -24.70
CA PRO A 191 3.59 12.14 -25.28
C PRO A 191 4.39 11.43 -24.19
N TYR A 192 4.76 10.16 -24.46
CA TYR A 192 5.49 9.35 -23.49
C TYR A 192 6.77 10.04 -23.01
N PRO A 193 7.08 9.91 -21.71
CA PRO A 193 8.33 10.42 -21.18
C PRO A 193 9.53 9.82 -21.91
N ASP A 194 10.61 10.60 -22.00
CA ASP A 194 11.87 10.16 -22.61
C ASP A 194 12.48 8.96 -21.89
N HIS A 195 12.17 8.81 -20.59
CA HIS A 195 12.63 7.72 -19.75
C HIS A 195 11.46 6.97 -19.08
N LEU A 196 11.48 5.65 -19.15
CA LEU A 196 10.61 4.76 -18.37
C LEU A 196 11.47 4.01 -17.36
N ILE A 197 11.15 4.10 -16.08
CA ILE A 197 11.84 3.40 -15.00
C ILE A 197 10.96 2.23 -14.57
N LEU A 198 11.51 1.01 -14.62
CA LEU A 198 10.93 -0.18 -14.01
C LEU A 198 11.54 -0.32 -12.61
N ASP A 199 10.79 0.11 -11.60
CA ASP A 199 11.09 -0.01 -10.18
C ASP A 199 10.77 -1.44 -9.74
N LEU A 200 11.71 -2.35 -9.99
CA LEU A 200 11.60 -3.77 -9.69
C LEU A 200 12.49 -4.16 -8.50
N GLU A 201 13.16 -3.21 -7.86
CA GLU A 201 13.85 -3.45 -6.60
C GLU A 201 12.83 -3.63 -5.48
N GLY A 202 13.06 -4.58 -4.58
CA GLY A 202 12.16 -4.77 -3.46
C GLY A 202 12.31 -3.65 -2.40
N PRO A 203 11.33 -3.50 -1.49
CA PRO A 203 11.32 -2.43 -0.48
C PRO A 203 12.21 -2.69 0.75
N GLY A 204 12.80 -3.88 0.86
CA GLY A 204 13.66 -4.35 1.95
C GLY A 204 15.16 -4.12 1.72
N GLY A 205 15.57 -3.65 0.53
CA GLY A 205 16.92 -3.19 0.23
C GLY A 205 17.39 -2.01 1.08
N THR A 206 18.70 -1.79 1.14
CA THR A 206 19.32 -0.60 1.75
C THR A 206 19.72 0.45 0.73
N ILE A 207 19.73 0.10 -0.55
CA ILE A 207 20.00 0.95 -1.71
C ILE A 207 18.66 1.24 -2.40
N ASP A 208 18.50 2.49 -2.80
CA ASP A 208 17.33 3.01 -3.53
C ASP A 208 17.86 3.53 -4.87
N SER A 209 18.06 2.60 -5.81
CA SER A 209 18.63 2.91 -7.12
C SER A 209 17.65 3.71 -7.97
N VAL A 210 16.35 3.42 -7.84
CA VAL A 210 15.26 4.14 -8.50
C VAL A 210 15.22 5.59 -8.02
N GLY A 211 15.15 5.84 -6.72
CA GLY A 211 15.12 7.20 -6.17
C GLY A 211 16.35 8.02 -6.53
N THR A 212 17.52 7.37 -6.62
CA THR A 212 18.75 8.01 -7.10
C THR A 212 18.65 8.41 -8.57
N LEU A 213 18.14 7.53 -9.43
CA LEU A 213 17.94 7.77 -10.87
C LEU A 213 16.89 8.87 -11.11
N GLU A 214 15.76 8.80 -10.41
CA GLU A 214 14.71 9.83 -10.46
C GLU A 214 15.25 11.21 -10.09
N GLY A 215 16.08 11.28 -9.03
CA GLY A 215 16.78 12.50 -8.63
C GLY A 215 17.71 13.03 -9.72
N ALA A 216 18.46 12.15 -10.38
CA ALA A 216 19.35 12.53 -11.48
C ALA A 216 18.59 13.05 -12.70
N LEU A 217 17.55 12.34 -13.15
CA LEU A 217 16.70 12.77 -14.28
C LEU A 217 16.00 14.09 -13.96
N THR A 218 15.51 14.27 -12.73
CA THR A 218 14.94 15.54 -12.27
C THR A 218 15.95 16.68 -12.34
N MET A 219 17.19 16.47 -11.90
CA MET A 219 18.25 17.50 -11.98
C MET A 219 18.62 17.87 -13.42
N LEU A 220 18.53 16.90 -14.35
CA LEU A 220 18.77 17.11 -15.77
C LEU A 220 17.57 17.75 -16.50
N GLY A 221 16.40 17.80 -15.84
CA GLY A 221 15.16 18.29 -16.45
C GLY A 221 14.55 17.31 -17.46
N GLU A 222 14.91 16.03 -17.36
CA GLU A 222 14.41 14.97 -18.23
C GLU A 222 13.02 14.52 -17.80
N SER A 223 12.21 14.09 -18.76
CA SER A 223 10.88 13.55 -18.49
C SER A 223 10.94 12.05 -18.21
N PHE A 224 10.37 11.61 -17.10
CA PHE A 224 10.33 10.19 -16.73
C PHE A 224 8.98 9.76 -16.16
N ALA A 225 8.70 8.46 -16.23
CA ALA A 225 7.67 7.79 -15.44
C ALA A 225 8.25 6.53 -14.81
N THR A 226 7.72 6.17 -13.64
CA THR A 226 8.15 5.01 -12.86
C THR A 226 6.99 4.07 -12.69
N VAL A 227 7.20 2.79 -12.98
CA VAL A 227 6.22 1.71 -12.80
C VAL A 227 6.85 0.58 -12.02
N ARG A 228 6.07 -0.13 -11.21
CA ARG A 228 6.57 -1.24 -10.36
C ARG A 228 6.34 -2.62 -10.94
N SER A 229 5.67 -2.68 -12.09
CA SER A 229 5.52 -3.90 -12.87
C SER A 229 5.20 -3.54 -14.31
N LEU A 230 5.44 -4.47 -15.23
CA LEU A 230 4.98 -4.34 -16.60
C LEU A 230 3.46 -4.27 -16.71
N SER A 231 2.73 -4.80 -15.72
CA SER A 231 1.28 -4.75 -15.73
C SER A 231 0.71 -3.34 -15.55
N GLU A 232 1.47 -2.39 -15.01
CA GLU A 232 1.05 -0.98 -14.89
C GLU A 232 1.10 -0.22 -16.22
N LEU A 233 1.84 -0.75 -17.21
CA LEU A 233 1.97 -0.13 -18.53
C LEU A 233 0.67 -0.26 -19.34
N PRO A 234 0.38 0.71 -20.23
CA PRO A 234 -0.65 0.51 -21.25
C PRO A 234 -0.35 -0.73 -22.09
N CYS A 235 -1.38 -1.40 -22.59
CA CYS A 235 -1.18 -2.51 -23.52
C CYS A 235 -1.23 -2.02 -24.98
N ASP A 236 -0.30 -2.49 -25.82
CA ASP A 236 -0.33 -2.29 -27.27
C ASP A 236 -0.08 -3.62 -28.00
N ALA A 237 -0.90 -3.91 -29.00
CA ALA A 237 -0.83 -5.13 -29.81
C ALA A 237 -0.68 -6.45 -29.03
N GLY A 238 -1.26 -6.54 -27.82
CA GLY A 238 -1.21 -7.75 -27.00
C GLY A 238 0.00 -7.85 -26.05
N ARG A 239 0.77 -6.76 -25.88
CA ARG A 239 1.98 -6.70 -25.04
C ARG A 239 2.03 -5.40 -24.23
N PRO A 240 2.79 -5.35 -23.13
CA PRO A 240 3.08 -4.08 -22.46
C PRO A 240 3.70 -3.09 -23.45
N LEU A 241 3.22 -1.86 -23.47
CA LEU A 241 3.63 -0.86 -24.43
C LEU A 241 5.10 -0.51 -24.26
N THR A 242 5.80 -0.54 -25.39
CA THR A 242 7.18 -0.12 -25.53
C THR A 242 7.23 1.31 -26.08
N PRO A 243 7.89 2.27 -25.40
CA PRO A 243 7.83 3.68 -25.81
C PRO A 243 8.56 4.02 -27.12
N GLY A 244 9.43 3.12 -27.65
CA GLY A 244 10.05 3.18 -28.99
C GLY A 244 10.80 4.48 -29.35
N GLY A 245 11.34 4.60 -30.56
CA GLY A 245 11.71 5.92 -31.13
C GLY A 245 12.73 6.76 -30.35
N GLY A 246 13.75 6.14 -29.77
CA GLY A 246 14.83 6.80 -29.02
C GLY A 246 14.56 6.99 -27.52
N LYS A 247 13.43 6.48 -27.00
CA LYS A 247 13.09 6.49 -25.57
C LYS A 247 13.90 5.43 -24.81
N ILE A 248 14.22 5.69 -23.55
CA ILE A 248 15.08 4.84 -22.72
C ILE A 248 14.24 4.11 -21.67
N VAL A 249 14.43 2.81 -21.54
CA VAL A 249 13.90 1.99 -20.44
C VAL A 249 15.05 1.69 -19.47
N TRP A 250 14.83 2.00 -18.19
CA TRP A 250 15.72 1.64 -17.08
C TRP A 250 15.08 0.48 -16.32
N SER A 251 15.69 -0.70 -16.37
CA SER A 251 15.25 -1.89 -15.65
C SER A 251 16.07 -2.03 -14.37
N MET A 252 15.46 -1.72 -13.24
CA MET A 252 16.12 -1.67 -11.93
C MET A 252 15.65 -2.88 -11.12
N THR A 253 16.27 -4.05 -11.29
CA THR A 253 15.81 -5.27 -10.59
C THR A 253 16.34 -5.42 -9.17
N GLY A 254 17.17 -4.48 -8.69
CA GLY A 254 17.79 -4.52 -7.38
C GLY A 254 18.90 -5.58 -7.26
N THR A 255 19.43 -5.73 -6.04
CA THR A 255 20.41 -6.76 -5.70
C THR A 255 19.97 -7.64 -4.53
N PHE A 256 20.65 -8.77 -4.35
CA PHE A 256 20.37 -9.68 -3.24
C PHE A 256 20.39 -8.94 -1.88
N PRO A 257 19.45 -9.24 -0.95
CA PRO A 257 18.46 -10.32 -0.98
C PRO A 257 17.12 -9.94 -1.60
N ASP A 258 16.99 -8.74 -2.15
CA ASP A 258 15.71 -8.13 -2.49
C ASP A 258 15.59 -7.79 -3.97
N ASN A 259 16.29 -8.58 -4.80
CA ASN A 259 16.21 -8.49 -6.24
C ASN A 259 14.96 -9.19 -6.78
N THR A 260 14.43 -8.65 -7.88
CA THR A 260 13.41 -9.32 -8.69
C THR A 260 14.09 -10.15 -9.78
N PRO A 261 13.87 -11.48 -9.82
CA PRO A 261 14.44 -12.33 -10.86
C PRO A 261 14.00 -11.94 -12.27
N MET A 262 14.93 -11.97 -13.23
CA MET A 262 14.62 -11.82 -14.65
C MET A 262 13.74 -12.97 -15.13
N ASN A 263 12.52 -12.63 -15.56
CA ASN A 263 11.56 -13.61 -16.07
C ASN A 263 11.36 -13.48 -17.60
N PRO A 264 10.78 -14.48 -18.29
CA PRO A 264 10.63 -14.45 -19.75
C PRO A 264 9.81 -13.27 -20.28
N GLU A 265 8.84 -12.76 -19.53
CA GLU A 265 8.02 -11.62 -19.93
C GLU A 265 8.83 -10.33 -19.91
N LEU A 266 9.57 -10.08 -18.83
CA LEU A 266 10.47 -8.94 -18.71
C LEU A 266 11.59 -9.00 -19.75
N GLY A 267 12.22 -10.15 -19.92
CA GLY A 267 13.27 -10.32 -20.93
C GLY A 267 12.76 -10.01 -22.34
N GLN A 268 11.55 -10.47 -22.69
CA GLN A 268 10.96 -10.16 -24.00
C GLN A 268 10.60 -8.67 -24.14
N PHE A 269 10.10 -8.03 -23.07
CA PHE A 269 9.82 -6.59 -23.08
C PHE A 269 11.07 -5.74 -23.37
N LEU A 270 12.20 -6.07 -22.73
CA LEU A 270 13.46 -5.36 -22.97
C LEU A 270 13.97 -5.56 -24.40
N VAL A 271 13.87 -6.79 -24.94
CA VAL A 271 14.19 -7.10 -26.34
C VAL A 271 13.30 -6.32 -27.32
N ASP A 272 12.00 -6.25 -27.05
CA ASP A 272 11.05 -5.50 -27.88
C ASP A 272 11.41 -4.01 -27.88
N GLN A 273 11.91 -3.46 -26.77
CA GLN A 273 12.40 -2.08 -26.71
C GLN A 273 13.65 -1.83 -27.55
N ILE A 274 14.65 -2.70 -27.46
CA ILE A 274 15.84 -2.61 -28.30
C ILE A 274 15.44 -2.65 -29.79
N THR A 275 14.55 -3.57 -30.14
CA THR A 275 14.08 -3.77 -31.52
C THR A 275 13.29 -2.57 -32.06
N ASN A 276 12.56 -1.86 -31.20
CA ASN A 276 11.77 -0.66 -31.56
C ASN A 276 12.58 0.65 -31.54
N ALA A 277 13.91 0.56 -31.66
CA ALA A 277 14.86 1.67 -31.68
C ALA A 277 14.84 2.52 -30.39
N GLY A 278 14.50 1.93 -29.25
CA GLY A 278 14.72 2.53 -27.93
C GLY A 278 16.06 2.12 -27.33
N GLY A 279 16.37 2.69 -26.17
CA GLY A 279 17.50 2.29 -25.33
C GLY A 279 17.04 1.44 -24.15
N VAL A 280 17.87 0.49 -23.73
CA VAL A 280 17.70 -0.25 -22.47
C VAL A 280 18.94 -0.04 -21.61
N TYR A 281 18.73 0.31 -20.36
CA TYR A 281 19.70 0.20 -19.29
C TYR A 281 19.16 -0.82 -18.29
N HIS A 282 19.99 -1.76 -17.86
CA HIS A 282 19.59 -2.79 -16.91
C HIS A 282 20.57 -2.84 -15.74
N GLU A 283 20.03 -2.87 -14.54
CA GLU A 283 20.70 -3.09 -13.27
C GLU A 283 20.23 -4.43 -12.71
N GLY A 284 21.19 -5.28 -12.33
CA GLY A 284 20.96 -6.62 -11.76
C GLY A 284 21.85 -7.65 -12.44
N ASN A 285 22.95 -8.06 -11.81
CA ASN A 285 23.85 -9.07 -12.36
C ASN A 285 23.29 -10.50 -12.28
N ASP A 286 22.42 -10.78 -11.30
CA ASP A 286 21.71 -12.06 -11.16
C ASP A 286 21.00 -12.46 -12.46
N THR A 287 20.52 -11.49 -13.25
CA THR A 287 19.94 -11.68 -14.59
C THR A 287 20.80 -12.56 -15.51
N TRP A 288 22.13 -12.41 -15.42
CA TRP A 288 23.06 -13.19 -16.22
C TRP A 288 23.72 -14.32 -15.42
N GLY A 289 23.89 -14.15 -14.10
CA GLY A 289 24.65 -15.01 -13.19
C GLY A 289 23.88 -16.18 -12.57
N PHE A 290 22.63 -15.93 -12.19
CA PHE A 290 21.84 -16.78 -11.30
C PHE A 290 20.47 -17.14 -11.88
N ASP A 291 19.80 -16.17 -12.48
CA ASP A 291 18.45 -16.33 -13.02
C ASP A 291 18.43 -17.27 -14.25
N PRO A 292 17.33 -17.98 -14.51
CA PRO A 292 17.16 -18.72 -15.74
C PRO A 292 17.32 -17.79 -16.97
N PRO A 293 18.14 -18.14 -17.96
CA PRO A 293 18.39 -17.27 -19.11
C PRO A 293 17.09 -17.00 -19.88
N THR A 294 16.89 -15.74 -20.23
CA THR A 294 15.77 -15.28 -21.08
C THR A 294 16.29 -14.81 -22.43
N VAL A 295 15.38 -14.47 -23.36
CA VAL A 295 15.75 -13.92 -24.68
C VAL A 295 16.58 -12.64 -24.60
N PHE A 296 16.56 -11.93 -23.47
CA PHE A 296 17.40 -10.76 -23.23
C PHE A 296 18.89 -11.11 -23.15
N ALA A 297 19.24 -12.29 -22.61
CA ALA A 297 20.62 -12.75 -22.51
C ALA A 297 21.28 -12.97 -23.89
N ASP A 298 20.49 -13.24 -24.93
CA ASP A 298 20.98 -13.44 -26.30
C ASP A 298 21.50 -12.13 -26.93
N PHE A 299 20.99 -10.97 -26.52
CA PHE A 299 21.40 -9.65 -27.04
C PHE A 299 22.77 -9.18 -26.50
N ASP A 300 23.13 -9.61 -25.30
CA ASP A 300 24.45 -9.33 -24.71
C ASP A 300 25.45 -10.47 -24.96
N GLY A 301 25.06 -11.46 -25.77
CA GLY A 301 25.87 -12.62 -26.10
C GLY A 301 26.25 -13.47 -24.89
N VAL A 302 25.40 -13.57 -23.87
CA VAL A 302 25.65 -14.38 -22.66
C VAL A 302 25.01 -15.76 -22.81
N GLY A 303 25.82 -16.81 -22.81
CA GLY A 303 25.38 -18.20 -23.01
C GLY A 303 25.20 -19.03 -21.74
N VAL A 304 26.13 -18.95 -20.78
CA VAL A 304 26.07 -19.69 -19.50
C VAL A 304 26.80 -18.90 -18.42
N ALA A 305 26.22 -18.73 -17.23
CA ALA A 305 26.95 -18.28 -16.05
C ALA A 305 27.18 -19.38 -15.02
N THR A 306 28.20 -19.19 -14.20
CA THR A 306 28.51 -20.06 -13.06
C THR A 306 28.62 -19.20 -11.81
N ASP A 307 27.65 -19.37 -10.90
CA ASP A 307 27.58 -18.72 -9.59
C ASP A 307 28.82 -19.04 -8.72
N GLY A 308 29.38 -18.00 -8.09
CA GLY A 308 30.24 -18.12 -6.92
C GLY A 308 31.69 -18.57 -7.13
N ASP A 309 32.26 -18.46 -8.35
CA ASP A 309 33.70 -18.74 -8.58
C ASP A 309 34.61 -17.50 -8.52
N ASP A 310 34.00 -16.35 -8.27
CA ASP A 310 34.61 -15.04 -8.09
C ASP A 310 35.56 -14.57 -9.22
N SER A 311 35.41 -15.10 -10.44
CA SER A 311 36.40 -14.94 -11.51
C SER A 311 36.04 -13.98 -12.65
N LEU A 312 34.89 -13.29 -12.61
CA LEU A 312 34.53 -12.31 -13.64
C LEU A 312 35.46 -11.09 -13.62
N THR A 313 36.48 -11.16 -14.46
CA THR A 313 37.50 -10.11 -14.59
C THR A 313 37.47 -9.44 -15.97
N GLU A 314 36.69 -9.99 -16.90
CA GLU A 314 36.57 -9.50 -18.28
C GLU A 314 35.27 -10.02 -18.93
N VAL A 315 34.45 -9.12 -19.49
CA VAL A 315 33.34 -9.46 -20.40
C VAL A 315 33.88 -9.40 -21.82
N VAL A 316 33.96 -10.55 -22.51
CA VAL A 316 34.61 -10.64 -23.83
C VAL A 316 33.56 -10.67 -24.95
N GLY A 317 32.90 -9.56 -25.25
CA GLY A 317 31.88 -9.46 -26.33
C GLY A 317 32.15 -8.28 -27.26
N ALA A 318 31.85 -8.44 -28.55
CA ALA A 318 32.23 -7.49 -29.60
C ALA A 318 31.09 -6.53 -29.97
N ASP A 319 30.47 -5.85 -29.01
CA ASP A 319 29.79 -4.58 -29.27
C ASP A 319 29.97 -3.59 -28.10
N LEU A 320 31.22 -3.13 -27.97
CA LEU A 320 31.63 -2.17 -26.95
C LEU A 320 31.22 -0.75 -27.35
N LEU A 321 29.98 -0.38 -27.06
CA LEU A 321 29.72 0.98 -26.57
C LEU A 321 29.68 0.95 -25.05
N ALA A 322 30.88 0.73 -24.48
CA ALA A 322 31.26 0.93 -23.09
C ALA A 322 30.55 0.05 -22.03
N VAL A 323 31.03 -1.19 -21.87
CA VAL A 323 30.96 -1.85 -20.56
C VAL A 323 31.81 -1.02 -19.59
N ILE A 324 31.16 -0.17 -18.80
CA ILE A 324 31.81 0.53 -17.68
C ILE A 324 31.56 -0.36 -16.46
N VAL A 325 32.60 -1.06 -16.01
CA VAL A 325 32.60 -1.64 -14.66
C VAL A 325 32.67 -0.46 -13.68
N SER A 326 31.50 0.06 -13.32
CA SER A 326 31.37 1.07 -12.30
C SER A 326 31.37 0.38 -10.94
N PRO A 327 32.02 0.95 -9.91
CA PRO A 327 31.75 0.56 -8.54
C PRO A 327 30.23 0.63 -8.31
N TYR A 328 29.65 -0.50 -7.94
CA TYR A 328 28.22 -0.62 -7.66
C TYR A 328 28.03 -0.86 -6.16
N THR A 329 27.07 -0.16 -5.56
CA THR A 329 26.71 -0.29 -4.15
C THR A 329 25.61 -1.32 -4.02
N GLN A 330 25.89 -2.42 -3.32
CA GLN A 330 24.96 -3.54 -3.11
C GLN A 330 24.22 -3.43 -1.78
N ASP A 331 23.06 -4.10 -1.72
CA ASP A 331 22.23 -4.19 -0.52
C ASP A 331 22.83 -5.03 0.60
N GLN A 332 23.79 -5.91 0.28
CA GLN A 332 24.57 -6.65 1.27
C GLN A 332 26.06 -6.73 0.90
N PRO A 333 26.97 -6.54 1.87
CA PRO A 333 28.39 -6.73 1.62
C PRO A 333 28.76 -8.22 1.51
N GLY A 334 29.28 -8.63 0.35
CA GLY A 334 30.02 -9.90 0.20
C GLY A 334 29.31 -11.04 -0.51
N ASN A 335 28.31 -10.76 -1.36
CA ASN A 335 27.70 -11.76 -2.24
C ASN A 335 27.41 -11.14 -3.64
N ASP A 336 27.64 -11.93 -4.68
CA ASP A 336 27.29 -11.75 -6.11
C ASP A 336 28.25 -11.02 -7.09
N SER A 337 29.19 -10.17 -6.70
CA SER A 337 29.79 -9.24 -7.70
C SER A 337 30.71 -9.86 -8.77
N ASN A 338 30.94 -11.18 -8.79
CA ASN A 338 32.00 -11.80 -9.60
C ASN A 338 31.56 -13.05 -10.39
N ASP A 339 30.33 -13.09 -10.91
CA ASP A 339 29.79 -14.22 -11.69
C ASP A 339 30.46 -14.41 -13.06
N ARG A 340 31.02 -15.58 -13.35
CA ARG A 340 31.67 -15.84 -14.63
C ARG A 340 30.66 -16.00 -15.77
N LEU A 341 30.55 -14.98 -16.62
CA LEU A 341 29.78 -15.04 -17.88
C LEU A 341 30.55 -15.81 -18.96
N THR A 342 29.93 -16.84 -19.53
CA THR A 342 30.42 -17.54 -20.72
C THR A 342 29.66 -17.03 -21.93
N LEU A 343 30.37 -16.65 -22.98
CA LEU A 343 29.76 -16.11 -24.19
C LEU A 343 28.93 -17.16 -24.94
N SER A 344 27.81 -16.72 -25.49
CA SER A 344 27.03 -17.42 -26.50
C SER A 344 27.76 -17.39 -27.85
N THR A 345 27.57 -18.43 -28.66
CA THR A 345 28.05 -18.47 -30.06
C THR A 345 27.10 -17.76 -31.04
N THR A 346 26.03 -17.18 -30.53
CA THR A 346 24.97 -16.49 -31.27
C THR A 346 24.72 -15.16 -30.57
N ASP A 347 24.99 -14.09 -31.29
CA ASP A 347 24.77 -12.69 -30.92
C ASP A 347 23.76 -12.15 -31.94
N LEU A 348 22.68 -11.49 -31.48
CA LEU A 348 21.48 -11.19 -32.29
C LEU A 348 21.31 -9.73 -32.67
#